data_AF-A0A7W7NAD0-F1
#
_entry.id   AF-A0A7W7NAD0-F1
#
_cell.length_a   1.000
_cell.length_b   1.000
_cell.length_c   1.000
_cell.angle_alpha   90.00
_cell.angle_beta   90.00
_cell.angle_gamma   90.00
#
_symmetry.space_group_name_H-M   'P 1'
#
loop_
_entity.id
_entity.type
_entity.pdbx_description
1 polymer ?
#
loop_
_entity_poly.entity_id
_entity_poly.type
_entity_poly.pdbx_seq_one_letter_code
_entity_poly.pdbx_strand_id
1 'polypeptide(L)'
;MVELIDFLQGRRISILTPKLKSFSGDLKKVSQEIEDYGFFKLRINGKMIDVDQINTIKTNSNFVFDIDVVIDRLTLNKDNNIISQFLKSLSIALRHGDGSKIVVFLDFDTKEEFRFQMSEDILKNIQL
;
A
#
# COMPACT_ATOMS: atom_id res chain seq x y z
N MET A 1 -3.95 13.51 11.80
CA MET A 1 -4.97 12.95 10.88
C MET A 1 -5.49 14.03 9.94
N VAL A 2 -6.06 15.13 10.47
CA VAL A 2 -6.41 16.34 9.70
C VAL A 2 -5.22 16.86 8.88
N GLU A 3 -4.04 17.01 9.50
CA GLU A 3 -2.81 17.45 8.80
C GLU A 3 -2.40 16.55 7.63
N LEU A 4 -2.59 15.23 7.75
CA LEU A 4 -2.28 14.29 6.67
C LEU A 4 -3.26 14.45 5.50
N ILE A 5 -4.55 14.63 5.81
CA ILE A 5 -5.58 14.86 4.80
C ILE A 5 -5.32 16.17 4.05
N ASP A 6 -5.03 17.25 4.78
CA ASP A 6 -4.72 18.54 4.16
C ASP A 6 -3.42 18.47 3.34
N PHE A 7 -2.38 17.76 3.83
CA PHE A 7 -1.12 17.56 3.09
C PHE A 7 -1.31 16.80 1.77
N LEU A 8 -2.18 15.78 1.77
CA LEU A 8 -2.45 14.94 0.61
C LEU A 8 -3.59 15.49 -0.27
N GLN A 9 -4.25 16.57 0.13
CA GLN A 9 -5.42 17.10 -0.57
C GLN A 9 -5.07 17.49 -2.02
N GLY A 10 -5.95 17.13 -2.94
CA GLY A 10 -5.82 17.38 -4.37
C GLY A 10 -4.91 16.39 -5.09
N ARG A 11 -4.15 15.56 -4.37
CA ARG A 11 -3.21 14.61 -4.96
C ARG A 11 -3.91 13.32 -5.38
N ARG A 12 -3.47 12.79 -6.52
CA ARG A 12 -3.80 11.44 -6.98
C ARG A 12 -2.83 10.46 -6.34
N ILE A 13 -3.26 9.76 -5.31
CA ILE A 13 -2.38 8.92 -4.49
C ILE A 13 -2.66 7.44 -4.71
N SER A 14 -1.60 6.65 -4.73
CA SER A 14 -1.67 5.22 -4.43
C SER A 14 -1.31 5.02 -2.96
N ILE A 15 -2.11 4.26 -2.23
CA ILE A 15 -1.86 3.88 -0.85
C ILE A 15 -1.24 2.49 -0.88
N LEU A 16 -0.04 2.35 -0.33
CA LEU A 16 0.69 1.09 -0.27
C LEU A 16 1.06 0.76 1.18
N THR A 17 1.26 -0.51 1.44
CA THR A 17 1.82 -0.99 2.71
C THR A 17 2.97 -1.95 2.44
N PRO A 18 4.13 -1.79 3.10
CA PRO A 18 5.20 -2.77 2.99
C PRO A 18 4.76 -4.09 3.60
N LYS A 19 4.78 -5.16 2.80
CA LYS A 19 4.37 -6.51 3.23
C LYS A 19 5.58 -7.37 3.53
N LEU A 20 6.59 -7.35 2.67
CA LEU A 20 7.83 -8.11 2.85
C LEU A 20 9.02 -7.25 2.46
N LYS A 21 10.11 -7.33 3.25
CA LYS A 21 11.38 -6.65 2.96
C LYS A 21 12.51 -7.67 2.90
N SER A 22 13.42 -7.47 1.96
CA SER A 22 14.57 -8.35 1.75
C SER A 22 14.18 -9.84 1.64
N PHE A 23 13.09 -10.13 0.92
CA PHE A 23 12.52 -11.46 0.79
C PHE A 23 13.17 -12.26 -0.35
N SER A 24 13.68 -13.46 -0.06
CA SER A 24 14.31 -14.35 -1.04
C SER A 24 13.49 -15.62 -1.35
N GLY A 25 12.18 -15.58 -1.14
CA GLY A 25 11.29 -16.72 -1.36
C GLY A 25 10.53 -16.68 -2.68
N ASP A 26 9.54 -17.57 -2.79
CA ASP A 26 8.72 -17.72 -4.00
C ASP A 26 7.64 -16.63 -4.08
N LEU A 27 7.77 -15.74 -5.08
CA LEU A 27 6.81 -14.68 -5.36
C LEU A 27 5.41 -15.21 -5.67
N LYS A 28 5.26 -16.44 -6.19
CA LYS A 28 3.94 -17.01 -6.51
C LYS A 28 3.10 -17.28 -5.27
N LYS A 29 3.73 -17.75 -4.20
CA LYS A 29 3.04 -17.98 -2.92
C LYS A 29 2.56 -16.68 -2.32
N VAL A 30 3.42 -15.65 -2.37
CA VAL A 30 3.07 -14.31 -1.91
C VAL A 30 1.93 -13.74 -2.75
N SER A 31 2.00 -13.85 -4.07
CA SER A 31 0.97 -13.29 -4.94
C SER A 31 -0.40 -13.95 -4.75
N GLN A 32 -0.44 -15.28 -4.52
CA GLN A 32 -1.67 -15.99 -4.20
C GLN A 32 -2.30 -15.51 -2.89
N GLU A 33 -1.50 -15.36 -1.82
CA GLU A 33 -1.98 -14.83 -0.54
C GLU A 33 -2.58 -13.42 -0.70
N ILE A 34 -1.92 -12.58 -1.51
CA ILE A 34 -2.36 -11.20 -1.78
C ILE A 34 -3.64 -11.18 -2.62
N GLU A 35 -3.81 -12.09 -3.57
CA GLU A 35 -5.04 -12.26 -4.35
C GLU A 35 -6.21 -12.74 -3.48
N ASP A 36 -5.95 -13.67 -2.54
CA ASP A 36 -6.95 -14.16 -1.59
C ASP A 36 -7.47 -13.03 -0.66
N TYR A 37 -6.65 -12.01 -0.42
CA TYR A 37 -7.06 -10.77 0.27
C TYR A 37 -7.80 -9.76 -0.63
N GLY A 38 -7.93 -10.05 -1.92
CA GLY A 38 -8.62 -9.21 -2.90
C GLY A 38 -7.77 -8.08 -3.48
N PHE A 39 -6.43 -8.16 -3.35
CA PHE A 39 -5.53 -7.18 -3.95
C PHE A 39 -4.93 -7.73 -5.25
N PHE A 40 -4.89 -6.89 -6.27
CA PHE A 40 -4.49 -7.30 -7.63
C PHE A 40 -3.20 -6.62 -8.11
N LYS A 41 -2.58 -5.78 -7.28
CA LYS A 41 -1.39 -5.01 -7.66
C LYS A 41 -0.37 -4.96 -6.54
N LEU A 42 0.87 -5.21 -6.92
CA LEU A 42 2.04 -5.20 -6.05
C LEU A 42 3.04 -4.16 -6.54
N ARG A 43 3.90 -3.72 -5.63
CA ARG A 43 5.14 -3.02 -5.96
C ARG A 43 6.31 -3.88 -5.54
N ILE A 44 7.07 -4.36 -6.53
CA ILE A 44 8.24 -5.22 -6.31
C ILE A 44 9.48 -4.47 -6.74
N ASN A 45 10.42 -4.24 -5.81
CA ASN A 45 11.65 -3.49 -6.04
C ASN A 45 11.39 -2.13 -6.73
N GLY A 46 10.34 -1.43 -6.28
CA GLY A 46 9.92 -0.13 -6.82
C GLY A 46 9.09 -0.19 -8.11
N LYS A 47 8.90 -1.36 -8.72
CA LYS A 47 8.10 -1.52 -9.95
C LYS A 47 6.69 -1.99 -9.63
N MET A 48 5.69 -1.30 -10.18
CA MET A 48 4.29 -1.71 -10.08
C MET A 48 4.04 -2.89 -11.01
N ILE A 49 3.52 -3.99 -10.48
CA ILE A 49 3.29 -5.25 -11.20
C ILE A 49 1.88 -5.74 -10.84
N ASP A 50 1.11 -6.13 -11.85
CA ASP A 50 -0.18 -6.79 -11.63
C ASP A 50 0.05 -8.23 -11.15
N VAL A 51 -0.79 -8.72 -10.25
CA VAL A 51 -0.62 -10.04 -9.61
C VAL A 51 -0.58 -11.18 -10.64
N ASP A 52 -1.34 -11.06 -11.73
CA ASP A 52 -1.35 -12.00 -12.85
C ASP A 52 -0.01 -12.07 -13.62
N GLN A 53 0.76 -11.00 -13.61
CA GLN A 53 2.06 -10.89 -14.28
C GLN A 53 3.22 -11.43 -13.44
N ILE A 54 2.99 -11.84 -12.18
CA ILE A 54 4.06 -12.34 -11.29
C ILE A 54 4.82 -13.53 -11.91
N ASN A 55 4.13 -14.40 -12.66
CA ASN A 55 4.73 -15.54 -13.34
C ASN A 55 5.75 -15.15 -14.43
N THR A 56 5.75 -13.90 -14.89
CA THR A 56 6.69 -13.40 -15.90
C THR A 56 8.01 -12.90 -15.29
N ILE A 57 8.05 -12.70 -13.97
CA ILE A 57 9.25 -12.25 -13.27
C ILE A 57 10.23 -13.42 -13.19
N LYS A 58 11.43 -13.22 -13.75
CA LYS A 58 12.53 -14.18 -13.57
C LYS A 58 12.94 -14.20 -12.10
N THR A 59 12.90 -15.36 -11.48
CA THR A 59 13.36 -15.57 -10.10
C THR A 59 14.51 -16.58 -10.06
N ASN A 60 15.43 -16.40 -9.13
CA ASN A 60 16.43 -17.41 -8.75
C ASN A 60 16.68 -17.34 -7.23
N SER A 61 17.41 -18.31 -6.68
CA SER A 61 17.67 -18.42 -5.23
C SER A 61 18.44 -17.25 -4.63
N ASN A 62 19.07 -16.41 -5.45
CA ASN A 62 19.87 -15.26 -5.01
C ASN A 62 19.09 -13.94 -5.12
N PHE A 63 17.88 -13.96 -5.68
CA PHE A 63 17.10 -12.75 -5.83
C PHE A 63 16.40 -12.40 -4.53
N VAL A 64 16.46 -11.11 -4.22
CA VAL A 64 15.88 -10.51 -3.03
C VAL A 64 14.89 -9.45 -3.48
N PHE A 65 13.72 -9.45 -2.85
CA PHE A 65 12.59 -8.61 -3.21
C PHE A 65 12.12 -7.79 -2.00
N ASP A 66 11.89 -6.51 -2.25
CA ASP A 66 11.02 -5.68 -1.42
C ASP A 66 9.64 -5.64 -2.07
N ILE A 67 8.62 -6.02 -1.30
CA ILE A 67 7.25 -6.19 -1.79
C ILE A 67 6.34 -5.30 -0.95
N ASP A 68 5.69 -4.36 -1.63
CA ASP A 68 4.61 -3.57 -1.06
C ASP A 68 3.30 -3.94 -1.74
N VAL A 69 2.22 -4.00 -0.97
CA VAL A 69 0.87 -4.24 -1.48
C VAL A 69 0.23 -2.90 -1.80
N VAL A 70 -0.36 -2.76 -2.99
CA VAL A 70 -1.13 -1.58 -3.37
C VAL A 70 -2.56 -1.77 -2.87
N ILE A 71 -2.93 -0.99 -1.86
CA ILE A 71 -4.20 -1.14 -1.14
C ILE A 71 -5.32 -0.42 -1.88
N ASP A 72 -5.09 0.83 -2.27
CA ASP A 72 -6.10 1.64 -2.96
C ASP A 72 -5.44 2.74 -3.78
N ARG A 73 -6.21 3.34 -4.69
CA ARG A 73 -5.81 4.49 -5.51
C ARG A 73 -6.97 5.46 -5.58
N LEU A 74 -6.77 6.68 -5.11
CA LEU A 74 -7.81 7.70 -5.07
C LEU A 74 -7.24 9.10 -5.28
N THR A 75 -8.10 10.03 -5.67
CA THR A 75 -7.79 11.46 -5.63
C THR A 75 -8.33 12.00 -4.32
N LEU A 76 -7.45 12.41 -3.40
CA LEU A 76 -7.90 12.87 -2.09
C LEU A 76 -8.49 14.28 -2.20
N ASN A 77 -9.68 14.49 -1.67
CA ASN A 77 -10.32 15.80 -1.59
C ASN A 77 -11.12 15.91 -0.27
N LYS A 78 -11.81 17.03 -0.06
CA LYS A 78 -12.60 17.27 1.17
C LYS A 78 -14.01 16.68 1.16
N ASP A 79 -14.35 15.86 0.16
CA ASP A 79 -15.63 15.14 0.16
C ASP A 79 -15.63 14.08 1.26
N ASN A 80 -16.68 14.05 2.08
CA ASN A 80 -16.78 13.14 3.21
C ASN A 80 -16.73 11.66 2.80
N ASN A 81 -17.24 11.30 1.62
CA ASN A 81 -17.18 9.92 1.12
C ASN A 81 -15.74 9.55 0.75
N ILE A 82 -15.00 10.47 0.13
CA ILE A 82 -13.59 10.26 -0.23
C ILE A 82 -12.73 10.16 1.03
N ILE A 83 -12.98 10.98 2.04
CA ILE A 83 -12.31 10.87 3.35
C ILE A 83 -12.63 9.52 3.99
N SER A 84 -13.90 9.11 4.02
CA SER A 84 -14.30 7.81 4.58
C SER A 84 -13.61 6.63 3.87
N GLN A 85 -13.55 6.66 2.53
CA GLN A 85 -12.80 5.70 1.73
C GLN A 85 -11.31 5.70 2.09
N PHE A 86 -10.68 6.88 2.14
CA PHE A 86 -9.28 7.03 2.51
C PHE A 86 -8.97 6.41 3.89
N LEU A 87 -9.82 6.66 4.88
CA LEU A 87 -9.65 6.08 6.23
C LEU A 87 -9.83 4.56 6.24
N LYS A 88 -10.78 4.04 5.48
CA LYS A 88 -10.96 2.60 5.30
C LYS A 88 -9.72 1.98 4.66
N SER A 89 -9.20 2.57 3.60
CA SER A 89 -8.00 2.11 2.89
C SER A 89 -6.76 2.21 3.77
N LEU A 90 -6.64 3.25 4.58
CA LEU A 90 -5.58 3.38 5.58
C LEU A 90 -5.64 2.27 6.65
N SER A 91 -6.86 1.94 7.10
CA SER A 91 -7.09 0.84 8.04
C SER A 91 -6.69 -0.51 7.45
N ILE A 92 -7.02 -0.76 6.18
CA ILE A 92 -6.60 -1.96 5.46
C ILE A 92 -5.07 -1.99 5.33
N ALA A 93 -4.44 -0.87 4.96
CA ALA A 93 -2.99 -0.77 4.81
C ALA A 93 -2.25 -1.14 6.10
N LEU A 94 -2.71 -0.66 7.26
CA LEU A 94 -2.10 -0.98 8.54
C LEU A 94 -2.25 -2.46 8.92
N ARG A 95 -3.41 -3.07 8.67
CA ARG A 95 -3.63 -4.50 8.94
C ARG A 95 -2.75 -5.41 8.08
N HIS A 96 -2.57 -5.06 6.81
CA HIS A 96 -1.84 -5.90 5.85
C HIS A 96 -0.33 -5.59 5.77
N GLY A 97 0.18 -4.62 6.53
CA GLY A 97 1.59 -4.21 6.55
C GLY A 97 2.52 -5.09 7.40
N ASP A 98 2.11 -6.31 7.76
CA ASP A 98 2.86 -7.30 8.54
C ASP A 98 3.61 -6.72 9.76
N GLY A 99 2.91 -5.89 10.54
CA GLY A 99 3.48 -5.27 11.75
C GLY A 99 4.42 -4.08 11.51
N SER A 100 4.73 -3.73 10.26
CA SER A 100 5.63 -2.60 9.93
C SER A 100 5.11 -1.24 10.43
N LYS A 101 3.78 -1.11 10.62
CA LYS A 101 3.11 0.16 10.97
C LYS A 101 3.43 1.28 9.96
N ILE A 102 3.90 0.95 8.76
CA ILE A 102 4.27 1.92 7.74
C ILE A 102 3.22 1.93 6.66
N VAL A 103 2.82 3.14 6.25
CA VAL A 103 1.97 3.37 5.08
C VAL A 103 2.73 4.28 4.14
N VAL A 104 2.72 3.94 2.86
CA VAL A 104 3.37 4.70 1.80
C VAL A 104 2.31 5.31 0.92
N PHE A 105 2.37 6.62 0.74
CA PHE A 105 1.57 7.34 -0.26
C PHE A 105 2.47 7.68 -1.43
N LEU A 106 2.14 7.15 -2.61
CA LEU A 106 2.82 7.46 -3.86
C LEU A 106 1.94 8.42 -4.67
N ASP A 107 2.45 9.64 -4.90
CA ASP A 107 1.81 10.61 -5.78
C ASP A 107 1.95 10.14 -7.24
N PHE A 108 0.82 10.01 -7.93
CA PHE A 108 0.81 9.53 -9.30
C PHE A 108 1.44 10.53 -10.27
N ASP A 109 1.24 11.82 -10.04
CA ASP A 109 1.62 12.87 -10.98
C ASP A 109 3.10 13.26 -10.77
N THR A 110 3.53 13.42 -9.51
CA THR A 110 4.91 13.83 -9.19
C THR A 110 5.88 12.67 -9.00
N LYS A 111 5.38 11.44 -8.81
CA LYS A 111 6.16 10.26 -8.38
C LYS A 111 6.83 10.41 -7.01
N GLU A 112 6.45 11.42 -6.24
CA GLU A 112 6.91 11.58 -4.87
C GLU A 112 6.35 10.48 -3.96
N GLU A 113 7.18 10.02 -3.04
CA GLU A 113 6.80 9.04 -2.03
C GLU A 113 6.85 9.65 -0.63
N PHE A 114 5.76 9.47 0.10
CA PHE A 114 5.65 9.88 1.49
C PHE A 114 5.44 8.65 2.36
N ARG A 115 6.33 8.42 3.32
CA ARG A 115 6.26 7.29 4.24
C ARG A 115 5.87 7.78 5.62
N PHE A 116 4.79 7.24 6.15
CA PHE A 116 4.31 7.57 7.48
C PHE A 116 4.30 6.32 8.34
N GLN A 117 4.83 6.43 9.54
CA GLN A 117 4.66 5.41 10.57
C GLN A 117 3.41 5.75 11.38
N MET A 118 2.48 4.81 11.48
CA MET A 118 1.16 5.01 12.10
C MET A 118 0.76 3.74 12.85
N SER A 119 0.24 3.87 14.08
CA SER A 119 -0.37 2.74 14.79
C SER A 119 -1.86 2.63 14.46
N GLU A 120 -2.40 1.40 14.50
CA GLU A 120 -3.84 1.18 14.30
C GLU A 120 -4.70 1.90 15.33
N ASP A 121 -4.17 2.13 16.53
CA ASP A 121 -4.89 2.82 17.60
C ASP A 121 -5.17 4.30 17.25
N ILE A 122 -4.42 4.88 16.31
CA ILE A 122 -4.69 6.22 15.78
C ILE A 122 -6.02 6.23 15.00
N LEU A 123 -6.42 5.11 14.38
CA LEU A 123 -7.67 5.02 13.63
C LEU A 123 -8.87 4.76 14.54
N LYS A 124 -8.69 4.05 15.66
CA LYS A 124 -9.78 3.75 16.62
C LYS A 124 -10.35 5.00 17.29
N ASN A 125 -9.57 6.07 17.35
CA ASN A 125 -9.98 7.36 17.92
C ASN A 125 -10.70 8.27 16.91
N ILE A 126 -10.86 7.83 15.67
CA ILE A 126 -11.58 8.58 14.63
C ILE A 126 -13.02 8.06 14.63
N GLN A 127 -13.83 8.57 15.55
CA GLN A 127 -15.29 8.47 15.41
C GLN A 127 -15.69 9.39 14.25
N LEU A 128 -16.31 8.81 13.22
CA LEU A 128 -17.09 9.53 12.22
C LEU A 128 -18.42 9.98 12.83
#